data_AF-A0A942GAX3-F1
#
_entry.id   AF-A0A942GAX3-F1
#
_cell.length_a   1.000
_cell.length_b   1.000
_cell.length_c   1.000
_cell.angle_alpha   90.00
_cell.angle_beta   90.00
_cell.angle_gamma   90.00
#
_symmetry.space_group_name_H-M   'P 1'
#
loop_
_entity.id
_entity.type
_entity.pdbx_description
1 polymer ?
#
loop_
_entity_poly.entity_id
_entity_poly.type
_entity_poly.pdbx_seq_one_letter_code
_entity_poly.pdbx_strand_id
1 'polypeptide(L)'
;MRDALRTLAQATRTIDEPQDAAVALGALTSGLVLVRQVLNHVADWHEQAAHLAARHAVGSRYAGRDTVDAIVSDLRDTADALLDAQSAVGMAWGRSERIAWRPEPKRRSAQPATSRELPSVAACAVAPKRNVDQLTR
;
A
#
# COMPACT_ATOMS: atom_id res chain seq x y z
N MET A 1 18.33 -5.01 8.47
CA MET A 1 17.76 -3.83 7.76
C MET A 1 17.89 -3.92 6.23
N ARG A 2 19.07 -4.26 5.68
CA ARG A 2 19.27 -4.51 4.24
C ARG A 2 18.25 -5.48 3.62
N ASP A 3 17.89 -6.54 4.34
CA ASP A 3 16.97 -7.55 3.81
C ASP A 3 15.51 -7.08 3.79
N ALA A 4 15.08 -6.24 4.73
CA ALA A 4 13.74 -5.66 4.71
C ALA A 4 13.53 -4.71 3.51
N LEU A 5 14.52 -3.85 3.22
CA LEU A 5 14.48 -2.97 2.04
C LEU A 5 14.55 -3.77 0.73
N ARG A 6 15.33 -4.86 0.70
CA ARG A 6 15.34 -5.77 -0.46
C ARG A 6 14.00 -6.47 -0.63
N THR A 7 13.39 -6.95 0.45
CA THR A 7 12.06 -7.56 0.43
C THR A 7 11.01 -6.56 -0.06
N LEU A 8 11.06 -5.29 0.39
CA LEU A 8 10.18 -4.24 -0.10
C LEU A 8 10.39 -3.97 -1.59
N ALA A 9 11.65 -3.81 -2.02
CA ALA A 9 11.99 -3.60 -3.44
C ALA A 9 11.55 -4.79 -4.32
N GLN A 10 11.68 -6.01 -3.81
CA GLN A 10 11.24 -7.21 -4.50
C GLN A 10 9.70 -7.30 -4.57
N ALA A 11 8.99 -6.96 -3.50
CA ALA A 11 7.53 -6.91 -3.46
C ALA A 11 6.97 -5.86 -4.45
N THR A 12 7.66 -4.73 -4.62
CA THR A 12 7.24 -3.71 -5.60
C THR A 12 7.44 -4.10 -7.06
N ARG A 13 8.18 -5.19 -7.36
CA ARG A 13 8.38 -5.65 -8.75
C ARG A 13 7.14 -6.35 -9.34
N THR A 14 6.25 -6.83 -8.49
CA THR A 14 5.01 -7.52 -8.86
C THR A 14 3.88 -6.94 -8.02
N ILE A 15 3.52 -5.68 -8.31
CA ILE A 15 2.29 -5.10 -7.77
C ILE A 15 1.17 -5.58 -8.70
N ASP A 16 0.55 -6.70 -8.33
CA ASP A 16 -0.50 -7.34 -9.13
C ASP A 16 -1.88 -6.80 -8.74
N GLU A 17 -2.07 -6.47 -7.46
CA GLU A 17 -3.31 -5.91 -6.94
C GLU A 17 -3.10 -4.47 -6.46
N PRO A 18 -4.08 -3.56 -6.68
CA PRO A 18 -3.95 -2.17 -6.25
C PRO A 18 -3.75 -1.99 -4.74
N GLN A 19 -4.25 -2.93 -3.91
CA GLN A 19 -3.98 -2.95 -2.47
C GLN A 19 -2.48 -3.10 -2.14
N ASP A 20 -1.71 -3.81 -2.96
CA ASP A 20 -0.29 -4.06 -2.70
C ASP A 20 0.53 -2.77 -2.81
N ALA A 21 0.11 -1.83 -3.67
CA ALA A 21 0.73 -0.52 -3.78
C ALA A 21 0.56 0.30 -2.49
N ALA A 22 -0.62 0.25 -1.86
CA ALA A 22 -0.87 0.95 -0.60
C ALA A 22 -0.05 0.36 0.55
N VAL A 23 0.06 -0.97 0.61
CA VAL A 23 0.92 -1.67 1.60
C VAL A 23 2.39 -1.30 1.41
N ALA A 24 2.88 -1.27 0.16
CA ALA A 24 4.26 -0.90 -0.14
C ALA A 24 4.58 0.55 0.29
N LEU A 25 3.65 1.49 0.07
CA LEU A 25 3.82 2.89 0.49
C LEU A 25 3.84 3.04 2.02
N GLY A 26 3.00 2.30 2.74
CA GLY A 26 3.02 2.27 4.21
C GLY A 26 4.34 1.71 4.77
N ALA A 27 4.82 0.60 4.20
CA ALA A 27 6.09 0.00 4.56
C ALA A 27 7.28 0.93 4.27
N LEU A 28 7.27 1.62 3.12
CA LEU A 28 8.28 2.61 2.76
C LEU A 28 8.31 3.77 3.77
N THR A 29 7.14 4.31 4.13
CA THR A 29 7.01 5.41 5.11
C THR A 29 7.65 5.02 6.44
N SER A 30 7.39 3.81 6.93
CA SER A 30 7.97 3.28 8.17
C SER A 30 9.48 3.07 8.03
N GLY A 31 9.95 2.61 6.87
CA GLY A 31 11.37 2.48 6.56
C GLY A 31 12.12 3.80 6.59
N LEU A 32 11.55 4.88 6.04
CA LEU A 32 12.14 6.22 6.04
C LEU A 32 12.34 6.76 7.47
N VAL A 33 11.39 6.49 8.39
CA VAL A 33 11.53 6.86 9.81
C VAL A 33 12.75 6.19 10.44
N LEU A 34 12.93 4.89 10.19
CA LEU A 34 14.07 4.14 10.73
C LEU A 34 15.39 4.64 10.14
N VAL A 35 15.45 4.92 8.83
CA VAL A 35 16.66 5.49 8.21
C VAL A 35 16.99 6.84 8.82
N ARG A 36 16.00 7.73 9.01
CA ARG A 36 16.19 9.01 9.68
C ARG A 36 16.76 8.85 11.09
N GLN A 37 16.24 7.89 11.86
CA GLN A 37 16.73 7.61 13.20
C GLN A 37 18.19 7.13 13.20
N VAL A 38 18.58 6.29 12.24
CA VAL A 38 19.99 5.87 12.09
C VAL A 38 20.88 7.06 11.78
N LEU A 39 20.50 7.95 10.84
CA LEU A 39 21.29 9.13 10.51
C LEU A 39 21.50 10.03 11.73
N ASN A 40 20.43 10.31 12.48
CA ASN A 40 20.53 11.11 13.71
C ASN A 40 21.43 10.45 14.76
N HIS A 41 21.31 9.13 14.95
CA HIS A 41 22.16 8.42 15.91
C HIS A 41 23.65 8.45 15.52
N VAL A 42 23.95 8.33 14.23
CA VAL A 42 25.33 8.44 13.72
C VAL A 42 25.85 9.87 13.87
N ALA A 43 25.01 10.89 13.63
CA ALA A 43 25.36 12.29 13.85
C ALA A 43 25.68 12.57 15.33
N ASP A 44 24.83 12.10 16.25
CA ASP A 44 25.06 12.23 17.69
C ASP A 44 26.36 11.56 18.14
N TRP A 45 26.67 10.38 17.57
CA TRP A 45 27.94 9.71 17.81
C TRP A 45 29.13 10.55 17.35
N HIS A 46 29.07 11.14 16.14
CA HIS A 46 30.13 12.02 15.64
C HIS A 46 30.33 13.24 16.54
N GLU A 47 29.24 13.87 16.99
CA GLU A 47 29.29 15.02 17.89
C GLU A 47 29.94 14.65 19.24
N GLN A 48 29.59 13.51 19.83
CA GLN A 48 30.21 13.00 21.05
C GLN A 48 31.70 12.64 20.84
N ALA A 49 32.04 12.10 19.67
CA ALA A 49 33.40 11.71 19.29
C ALA A 49 34.25 12.88 18.75
N ALA A 50 33.74 14.11 18.70
CA ALA A 50 34.44 15.27 18.12
C ALA A 50 35.85 15.50 18.71
N HIS A 51 36.00 15.21 20.00
CA HIS A 51 37.28 15.30 20.70
C HIS A 51 38.33 14.28 20.20
N LEU A 52 37.90 13.12 19.69
CA LEU A 52 38.78 12.12 19.07
C LEU A 52 39.22 12.60 17.68
N ALA A 53 38.29 13.13 16.88
CA ALA A 53 38.61 13.69 15.58
C ALA A 53 39.65 14.82 15.68
N ALA A 54 39.50 15.71 16.66
CA ALA A 54 40.49 16.75 16.96
C ALA A 54 41.88 16.20 17.31
N ARG A 55 41.99 14.98 17.86
CA ARG A 55 43.29 14.34 18.20
C ARG A 55 43.93 13.61 17.04
N HIS A 56 43.13 13.10 16.10
CA HIS A 56 43.58 12.25 15.01
C HIS A 56 43.57 12.93 13.63
N ALA A 57 43.09 14.18 13.55
CA ALA A 57 43.08 14.92 12.30
C ALA A 57 44.50 15.19 11.78
N VAL A 58 44.68 14.97 10.48
CA VAL A 58 45.88 15.43 9.77
C VAL A 58 45.82 16.95 9.70
N GLY A 59 46.84 17.64 10.21
CA GLY A 59 46.87 19.10 10.31
C GLY A 59 46.60 19.59 11.72
N SER A 60 45.54 20.37 11.92
CA SER A 60 45.21 21.02 13.20
C SER A 60 43.97 20.41 13.86
N ARG A 61 43.87 20.60 15.18
CA ARG A 61 42.67 20.20 15.96
C ARG A 61 41.39 20.89 15.47
N TYR A 62 41.52 22.12 14.97
CA TYR A 62 40.41 22.89 14.41
C TYR A 62 39.89 22.24 13.13
N ALA A 63 40.79 21.83 12.22
CA ALA A 63 40.39 21.12 11.00
C ALA A 63 39.64 19.80 11.29
N GLY A 64 40.06 19.08 12.33
CA GLY A 64 39.35 17.88 12.80
C GLY A 64 37.94 18.16 13.32
N ARG A 65 37.75 19.31 13.99
CA ARG A 65 36.44 19.72 14.51
C ARG A 65 35.53 20.23 13.41
N ASP A 66 36.03 21.07 12.51
CA ASP A 66 35.29 21.56 11.34
C ASP A 66 34.80 20.39 10.46
N THR A 67 35.62 19.35 10.31
CA THR A 67 35.25 18.13 9.58
C THR A 67 34.09 17.38 10.26
N VAL A 68 34.11 17.28 11.59
CA VAL A 68 33.00 16.65 12.34
C VAL A 68 31.73 17.48 12.21
N ASP A 69 31.82 18.80 12.34
CA ASP A 69 30.68 19.69 12.22
C ASP A 69 30.04 19.58 10.83
N ALA A 70 30.85 19.47 9.76
CA ALA A 70 30.35 19.22 8.41
C ALA A 70 29.63 17.87 8.29
N ILE A 71 30.22 16.77 8.81
CA ILE A 71 29.58 15.45 8.80
C ILE A 71 28.24 15.47 9.54
N VAL A 72 28.20 16.09 10.72
CA VAL A 72 26.99 16.20 11.53
C VAL A 72 25.92 17.01 10.79
N SER A 73 26.30 18.12 10.15
CA SER A 73 25.38 18.92 9.32
C SER A 73 24.81 18.08 8.19
N ASP A 74 25.65 17.45 7.37
CA ASP A 74 25.22 16.67 6.21
C ASP A 74 24.26 15.53 6.60
N LEU A 75 24.53 14.85 7.72
CA LEU A 75 23.67 13.78 8.23
C LEU A 75 22.31 14.31 8.71
N ARG A 76 22.29 15.45 9.40
CA ARG A 76 21.06 16.09 9.89
C ARG A 76 20.24 16.67 8.74
N ASP A 77 20.88 17.33 7.78
CA ASP A 77 20.22 17.84 6.58
C ASP A 77 19.60 16.71 5.75
N THR A 78 20.30 15.57 5.65
CA THR A 78 19.76 14.37 5.00
C THR A 78 18.58 13.79 5.79
N ALA A 79 18.64 13.79 7.12
CA ALA A 79 17.55 13.33 7.98
C ALA A 79 16.29 14.19 7.81
N ASP A 80 16.44 15.50 7.67
CA ASP A 80 15.35 16.44 7.40
C ASP A 80 14.76 16.24 6.00
N ALA A 81 15.61 16.06 4.97
CA ALA A 81 15.13 15.70 3.64
C ALA A 81 14.33 14.38 3.61
N LEU A 82 14.68 13.41 4.46
CA LEU A 82 13.90 12.16 4.60
C LEU A 82 12.56 12.38 5.31
N LEU A 83 12.44 13.36 6.21
CA LEU A 83 11.16 13.74 6.81
C LEU A 83 10.22 14.36 5.77
N ASP A 84 10.76 15.18 4.87
CA ASP A 84 9.98 15.73 3.74
C ASP A 84 9.54 14.63 2.78
N ALA A 85 10.44 13.71 2.44
CA ALA A 85 10.13 12.54 1.62
C ALA A 85 9.06 11.66 2.27
N GLN A 86 9.14 11.42 3.59
CA GLN A 86 8.12 10.69 4.35
C GLN A 86 6.75 11.34 4.22
N SER A 87 6.68 12.67 4.34
CA SER A 87 5.44 13.44 4.22
C SER A 87 4.83 13.32 2.81
N ALA A 88 5.67 13.42 1.78
CA ALA A 88 5.26 13.26 0.38
C ALA A 88 4.72 11.85 0.08
N VAL A 89 5.39 10.80 0.59
CA VAL A 89 4.93 9.41 0.47
C VAL A 89 3.62 9.20 1.22
N GLY A 90 3.48 9.74 2.42
CA GLY A 90 2.24 9.69 3.19
C GLY A 90 1.05 10.35 2.47
N MET A 91 1.28 11.49 1.82
CA MET A 91 0.26 12.12 0.96
C MET A 91 -0.11 11.25 -0.24
N ALA A 92 0.87 10.60 -0.88
CA ALA A 92 0.61 9.69 -2.00
C ALA A 92 -0.21 8.47 -1.55
N TRP A 93 0.14 7.87 -0.42
CA TRP A 93 -0.61 6.77 0.18
C TRP A 93 -2.06 7.16 0.46
N GLY A 94 -2.29 8.29 1.14
CA GLY A 94 -3.65 8.78 1.42
C GLY A 94 -4.46 9.15 0.17
N ARG A 95 -3.81 9.46 -0.96
CA ARG A 95 -4.47 9.60 -2.27
C ARG A 95 -4.84 8.24 -2.86
N SER A 96 -3.95 7.25 -2.76
CA SER A 96 -4.19 5.89 -3.25
C SER A 96 -5.39 5.21 -2.57
N GLU A 97 -5.56 5.43 -1.27
CA GLU A 97 -6.69 4.86 -0.51
C GLU A 97 -8.07 5.37 -0.94
N ARG A 98 -8.13 6.52 -1.62
CA ARG A 98 -9.40 7.09 -2.11
C ARG A 98 -9.88 6.44 -3.41
N ILE A 99 -9.05 5.62 -4.05
CA ILE A 99 -9.40 4.96 -5.30
C ILE A 99 -10.18 3.69 -4.98
N ALA A 100 -11.47 3.67 -5.33
CA ALA A 100 -12.30 2.49 -5.20
C ALA A 100 -12.01 1.50 -6.34
N TRP A 101 -11.03 0.62 -6.12
CA TRP A 101 -10.75 -0.50 -7.03
C TRP A 101 -11.88 -1.52 -6.94
N ARG A 102 -12.86 -1.42 -7.84
CA ARG A 102 -13.88 -2.47 -8.00
C ARG A 102 -13.27 -3.62 -8.79
N PRO A 103 -13.30 -4.87 -8.30
CA PRO A 103 -12.92 -6.00 -9.13
C PRO A 103 -13.84 -6.06 -10.33
N GLU A 104 -13.26 -6.19 -11.54
CA GLU A 104 -14.01 -6.42 -12.77
C GLU A 104 -14.97 -7.61 -12.51
N PRO A 105 -16.29 -7.46 -12.72
CA PRO A 105 -17.19 -8.59 -12.55
C PRO A 105 -16.73 -9.68 -13.52
N LYS A 106 -16.24 -10.81 -12.99
CA LYS A 106 -15.91 -11.99 -13.78
C LYS A 106 -17.10 -12.23 -14.72
N ARG A 107 -16.91 -12.01 -16.03
CA ARG A 107 -17.96 -12.34 -17.00
C ARG A 107 -18.26 -13.80 -16.76
N ARG A 108 -19.44 -14.08 -16.21
CA ARG A 108 -20.01 -15.44 -16.19
C ARG A 108 -19.93 -15.89 -17.63
N SER A 109 -19.06 -16.86 -17.92
CA SER A 109 -19.15 -17.60 -19.17
C SER A 109 -20.60 -18.01 -19.29
N ALA A 110 -21.26 -17.53 -20.34
CA ALA A 110 -22.63 -17.90 -20.62
C ALA A 110 -22.65 -19.42 -20.73
N GLN A 111 -23.13 -20.07 -19.67
CA GLN A 111 -23.44 -21.48 -19.70
C GLN A 111 -24.49 -21.60 -20.81
N PRO A 112 -24.24 -22.37 -21.89
CA PRO A 112 -25.23 -22.52 -22.93
C PRO A 112 -26.50 -23.04 -22.25
N ALA A 113 -27.60 -22.32 -22.45
CA ALA A 113 -28.90 -22.74 -21.98
C ALA A 113 -29.17 -24.11 -22.61
N THR A 114 -28.94 -25.17 -21.84
CA THR A 114 -29.47 -26.48 -22.18
C THR A 114 -30.96 -26.32 -22.15
N SER A 115 -31.57 -26.29 -23.34
CA SER A 115 -33.01 -26.33 -23.56
C SER A 115 -33.61 -27.35 -22.61
N ARG A 116 -34.26 -26.86 -21.56
CA ARG A 116 -35.14 -27.68 -20.74
C ARG A 116 -36.43 -27.75 -21.53
N GLU A 117 -36.54 -28.80 -22.36
CA GLU A 117 -37.80 -29.17 -23.00
C GLU A 117 -38.90 -29.18 -21.93
N LEU A 118 -39.93 -28.36 -22.15
CA LEU A 118 -41.16 -28.43 -21.37
C LEU A 118 -41.92 -29.67 -21.85
N PRO A 119 -42.40 -30.55 -20.96
CA PRO A 119 -43.23 -31.66 -21.38
C PRO A 119 -44.54 -31.10 -21.95
N SER A 120 -44.82 -31.46 -23.20
CA SER A 120 -46.09 -31.26 -23.88
C SER A 120 -47.20 -31.99 -23.12
N VAL A 121 -47.95 -31.28 -22.28
CA VAL A 121 -49.20 -31.79 -21.73
C VAL A 121 -50.30 -31.49 -22.76
N ALA A 122 -50.55 -32.47 -23.62
CA ALA A 122 -51.81 -32.56 -24.34
C ALA A 122 -52.91 -32.90 -23.33
N ALA A 123 -53.81 -31.96 -23.07
CA ALA A 123 -55.06 -32.22 -22.36
C ALA A 123 -56.23 -31.75 -23.23
N CYS A 124 -56.71 -32.68 -24.04
CA CYS A 124 -58.04 -32.64 -24.65
C CYS A 124 -59.01 -33.27 -23.63
N ALA A 125 -60.04 -32.53 -23.19
CA ALA A 125 -61.42 -33.01 -22.99
C ALA A 125 -62.24 -32.12 -22.02
N VAL A 126 -63.22 -31.42 -22.60
CA VAL A 126 -64.66 -31.41 -22.30
C VAL A 126 -65.15 -31.36 -20.83
N ALA A 127 -66.01 -30.35 -20.59
CA ALA A 127 -66.72 -29.99 -19.37
C ALA A 127 -67.68 -31.06 -18.80
N PRO A 128 -68.17 -30.82 -17.55
CA PRO A 128 -69.61 -30.85 -17.37
C PRO A 128 -70.18 -29.62 -16.64
N LYS A 129 -71.43 -29.29 -17.00
CA LYS A 129 -72.27 -28.23 -16.43
C LYS A 129 -72.64 -28.53 -14.97
N ARG A 130 -72.68 -27.51 -14.10
CA ARG A 130 -73.62 -27.50 -12.98
C ARG A 130 -74.12 -26.09 -12.64
N ASN A 131 -75.43 -26.04 -12.53
CA ASN A 131 -76.35 -24.92 -12.39
C ASN A 131 -76.43 -24.48 -10.92
N VAL A 132 -76.38 -23.17 -10.64
CA VAL A 132 -77.00 -22.55 -9.45
C VAL A 132 -77.43 -21.11 -9.82
N ASP A 133 -78.50 -20.97 -10.59
CA ASP A 133 -79.39 -19.82 -10.43
C ASP A 133 -80.39 -20.19 -9.34
N GLN A 134 -80.17 -19.75 -8.10
CA GLN A 134 -81.20 -19.43 -7.11
C GLN A 134 -80.61 -18.57 -5.99
N LEU A 135 -80.72 -17.25 -6.13
CA LEU A 135 -80.87 -16.33 -5.01
C LEU A 135 -81.39 -14.97 -5.52
N THR A 136 -82.46 -14.49 -4.89
CA THR A 136 -83.18 -13.20 -5.07
C THR A 136 -84.17 -13.19 -6.25
N ARG A 137 -85.48 -12.98 -6.10
CA ARG A 137 -86.33 -12.35 -5.07
C ARG A 137 -87.66 -13.07 -4.94
#